data_AF-A0A0F7ICJ6-F1
#
_entry.id   AF-A0A0F7ICJ6-F1
#
_cell.length_a   1.000
_cell.length_b   1.000
_cell.length_c   1.000
_cell.angle_alpha   90.00
_cell.angle_beta   90.00
_cell.angle_gamma   90.00
#
_symmetry.space_group_name_H-M   'P 1'
#
loop_
_entity.id
_entity.type
_entity.pdbx_description
1 polymer ?
#
loop_
_entity_poly.entity_id
_entity_poly.type
_entity_poly.pdbx_seq_one_letter_code
_entity_poly.pdbx_strand_id
1 'polypeptide(L)'
;MEQQVCVNVLCSYLRANARLAPESRPLDGNQHADSGFDENERAVRASILEVIRGRSRQWCEHSNLVFDLRNARLRGADLTGAHLTNAILIGANLSGVKLDNAVLRGAQLQDSNLSGACLNGADLTGANLEMAQINEKTQHMGAITTEATLPEHWLTAR
;
A
#
# COMPACT_ATOMS: atom_id res chain seq x y z
N MET A 1 22.28 0.70 -9.11
CA MET A 1 21.79 -0.57 -9.69
C MET A 1 21.49 -1.60 -8.61
N GLU A 2 22.42 -1.89 -7.69
CA GLU A 2 22.23 -2.93 -6.65
C GLU A 2 21.04 -2.68 -5.72
N GLN A 3 20.80 -1.43 -5.29
CA GLN A 3 19.65 -1.10 -4.43
C GLN A 3 18.30 -1.36 -5.13
N GLN A 4 18.18 -1.05 -6.43
CA GLN A 4 16.95 -1.32 -7.19
C GLN A 4 16.73 -2.81 -7.38
N VAL A 5 17.79 -3.62 -7.54
CA VAL A 5 17.67 -5.08 -7.60
C VAL A 5 17.10 -5.61 -6.28
N CYS A 6 17.62 -5.15 -5.13
CA CYS A 6 17.08 -5.52 -3.82
C CYS A 6 15.60 -5.11 -3.69
N VAL A 7 15.25 -3.87 -4.06
CA VAL A 7 13.85 -3.41 -4.06
C VAL A 7 12.97 -4.30 -4.94
N ASN A 8 13.41 -4.64 -6.15
CA ASN A 8 12.66 -5.49 -7.06
C ASN A 8 12.41 -6.89 -6.48
N VAL A 9 13.40 -7.48 -5.81
CA VAL A 9 13.25 -8.78 -5.14
C VAL A 9 12.22 -8.69 -4.01
N LEU A 10 12.32 -7.65 -3.16
CA LEU A 10 11.38 -7.41 -2.06
C LEU A 10 9.94 -7.20 -2.57
N CYS A 11 9.78 -6.34 -3.59
CA CYS A 11 8.50 -6.12 -4.26
C CYS A 11 7.97 -7.39 -4.94
N SER A 12 8.84 -8.19 -5.55
CA SER A 12 8.45 -9.48 -6.14
C SER A 12 7.91 -10.43 -5.09
N TYR A 13 8.50 -10.49 -3.90
CA TYR A 13 8.02 -11.33 -2.80
C TYR A 13 6.59 -10.93 -2.39
N LEU A 14 6.32 -9.63 -2.23
CA LEU A 14 5.00 -9.11 -1.87
C LEU A 14 3.92 -9.39 -2.94
N ARG A 15 4.33 -9.62 -4.20
CA ARG A 15 3.46 -10.02 -5.30
C ARG A 15 3.27 -11.54 -5.39
N ALA A 16 4.34 -12.30 -5.18
CA ALA A 16 4.40 -13.74 -5.47
C ALA A 16 3.77 -14.62 -4.38
N ASN A 17 3.80 -14.22 -3.12
CA ASN A 17 3.22 -15.01 -2.02
C ASN A 17 1.69 -14.86 -1.94
N ALA A 18 1.04 -15.24 -3.04
CA ALA A 18 -0.37 -15.06 -3.31
C ALA A 18 -1.16 -16.38 -3.50
N ARG A 19 -0.60 -17.57 -3.22
CA ARG A 19 -1.30 -18.88 -3.22
C ARG A 19 -0.81 -19.71 -2.02
N LEU A 20 -1.63 -20.36 -1.19
CA LEU A 20 -2.91 -21.04 -1.41
C LEU A 20 -3.88 -20.74 -0.24
N ALA A 21 -4.96 -19.99 -0.46
CA ALA A 21 -6.14 -20.23 0.35
C ALA A 21 -6.77 -21.52 -0.22
N PRO A 22 -6.92 -22.60 0.54
CA PRO A 22 -7.62 -23.77 0.02
C PRO A 22 -9.05 -23.34 -0.31
N GLU A 23 -9.47 -23.63 -1.55
CA GLU A 23 -10.88 -23.61 -1.90
C GLU A 23 -11.65 -24.42 -0.84
N SER A 24 -12.77 -23.89 -0.35
CA SER A 24 -13.66 -24.42 0.70
C SER A 24 -13.33 -24.08 2.17
N ARG A 25 -13.74 -22.88 2.62
CA ARG A 25 -14.39 -22.75 3.94
C ARG A 25 -15.60 -21.82 3.87
N PRO A 26 -16.76 -22.22 4.41
CA PRO A 26 -17.95 -21.37 4.45
C PRO A 26 -17.66 -20.09 5.25
N LEU A 27 -18.28 -19.00 4.81
CA LEU A 27 -18.24 -17.69 5.45
C LEU A 27 -19.05 -17.71 6.75
N ASP A 28 -18.53 -18.34 7.80
CA ASP A 28 -19.03 -18.07 9.15
C ASP A 28 -18.47 -16.72 9.61
N GLY A 29 -19.41 -15.80 9.84
CA GLY A 29 -19.18 -14.39 10.12
C GLY A 29 -18.57 -14.13 11.49
N ASN A 30 -17.31 -14.53 11.70
CA ASN A 30 -16.45 -13.98 12.75
C ASN A 30 -14.97 -14.33 12.51
N GLN A 31 -14.40 -13.91 11.37
CA GLN A 31 -12.99 -14.13 11.08
C GLN A 31 -12.19 -12.87 11.39
N HIS A 32 -11.33 -12.97 12.40
CA HIS A 32 -10.27 -12.00 12.68
C HIS A 32 -9.55 -11.63 11.39
N ALA A 33 -9.51 -10.33 11.10
CA ALA A 33 -8.63 -9.77 10.10
C ALA A 33 -7.22 -10.35 10.33
N ASP A 34 -6.62 -10.94 9.29
CA ASP A 34 -5.25 -11.51 9.27
C ASP A 34 -5.14 -13.05 9.34
N SER A 35 -6.23 -13.82 9.34
CA SER A 35 -6.23 -15.31 9.39
C SER A 35 -5.60 -16.04 8.18
N GLY A 36 -5.04 -15.32 7.20
CA GLY A 36 -4.56 -15.87 5.92
C GLY A 36 -3.05 -15.94 5.72
N PHE A 37 -2.24 -15.47 6.68
CA PHE A 37 -0.78 -15.52 6.62
C PHE A 37 -0.23 -16.38 7.75
N ASP A 38 0.73 -17.25 7.46
CA ASP A 38 1.46 -17.97 8.51
C ASP A 38 2.45 -17.02 9.23
N GLU A 39 2.94 -17.44 10.40
CA GLU A 39 3.80 -16.62 11.25
C GLU A 39 5.14 -16.27 10.56
N ASN A 40 5.66 -17.16 9.72
CA ASN A 40 6.88 -16.93 8.96
C ASN A 40 6.65 -15.89 7.86
N GLU A 41 5.55 -15.98 7.13
CA GLU A 41 5.17 -15.02 6.11
C GLU A 41 4.93 -13.65 6.72
N ARG A 42 4.26 -13.58 7.87
CA ARG A 42 4.10 -12.31 8.63
C ARG A 42 5.45 -11.70 9.01
N ALA A 43 6.38 -12.51 9.52
CA ALA A 43 7.70 -12.01 9.92
C ALA A 43 8.53 -11.53 8.73
N VAL A 44 8.54 -12.26 7.62
CA VAL A 44 9.24 -11.86 6.39
C VAL A 44 8.59 -10.61 5.81
N ARG A 45 7.26 -10.58 5.71
CA ARG A 45 6.49 -9.42 5.25
C ARG A 45 6.77 -8.20 6.11
N ALA A 46 6.72 -8.32 7.44
CA ALA A 46 7.02 -7.23 8.36
C ALA A 46 8.44 -6.69 8.13
N SER A 47 9.42 -7.58 7.95
CA SER A 47 10.80 -7.19 7.65
C SER A 47 10.91 -6.42 6.34
N ILE A 48 10.19 -6.83 5.30
CA ILE A 48 10.14 -6.12 4.01
C ILE A 48 9.51 -4.74 4.18
N LEU A 49 8.39 -4.65 4.91
CA LEU A 49 7.71 -3.39 5.17
C LEU A 49 8.60 -2.43 5.97
N GLU A 50 9.34 -2.93 6.96
CA GLU A 50 10.32 -2.12 7.70
C GLU A 50 11.45 -1.58 6.79
N VAL A 51 11.88 -2.33 5.78
CA VAL A 51 12.84 -1.82 4.79
C VAL A 51 12.21 -0.68 3.97
N ILE A 52 10.96 -0.85 3.53
CA ILE A 52 10.22 0.17 2.77
C ILE A 52 9.97 1.42 3.62
N ARG A 53 9.63 1.27 4.90
CA ARG A 53 9.40 2.39 5.84
C ARG A 53 10.69 3.09 6.27
N GLY A 54 11.66 2.32 6.75
CA GLY A 54 12.80 2.82 7.51
C GLY A 54 13.99 3.25 6.65
N ARG A 55 14.15 2.68 5.45
CA ARG A 55 15.28 3.00 4.56
C ARG A 55 14.93 3.97 3.45
N SER A 56 13.65 4.27 3.26
CA SER A 56 13.22 5.22 2.23
C SER A 56 13.78 6.62 2.47
N ARG A 57 13.90 7.09 3.72
CA ARG A 57 14.52 8.39 4.03
C ARG A 57 16.00 8.46 3.67
N GLN A 58 16.77 7.41 3.94
CA GLN A 58 18.20 7.36 3.61
C GLN A 58 18.47 7.15 2.11
N TRP A 59 17.54 6.51 1.40
CA TRP A 59 17.67 6.28 -0.05
C TRP A 59 17.16 7.46 -0.89
N CYS A 60 16.19 8.24 -0.40
CA CYS A 60 15.57 9.34 -1.14
C CYS A 60 16.51 10.52 -1.45
N GLU A 61 17.61 10.71 -0.71
CA GLU A 61 18.52 11.84 -1.00
C GLU A 61 19.27 11.69 -2.33
N HIS A 62 19.38 10.47 -2.89
CA HIS A 62 20.19 10.20 -4.09
C HIS A 62 19.63 9.13 -5.04
N SER A 63 18.43 8.59 -4.83
CA SER A 63 18.00 7.38 -5.55
C SER A 63 16.68 7.54 -6.30
N ASN A 64 16.70 7.33 -7.62
CA ASN A 64 15.55 7.11 -8.50
C ASN A 64 14.90 5.73 -8.24
N LEU A 65 14.76 5.32 -6.98
CA LEU A 65 14.15 4.02 -6.65
C LEU A 65 12.66 4.07 -6.94
N VAL A 66 12.19 3.10 -7.72
CA VAL A 66 10.77 2.90 -7.98
C VAL A 66 10.33 1.61 -7.32
N PHE A 67 9.30 1.71 -6.47
CA PHE A 67 8.63 0.55 -5.89
C PHE A 67 7.56 0.06 -6.85
N ASP A 68 7.82 -1.04 -7.54
CA ASP A 68 6.83 -1.73 -8.37
C ASP A 68 6.03 -2.73 -7.52
N LEU A 69 4.96 -2.24 -6.92
CA LEU A 69 4.03 -2.95 -6.05
C LEU A 69 2.70 -3.26 -6.75
N ARG A 70 2.70 -3.34 -8.09
CA ARG A 70 1.51 -3.72 -8.85
C ARG A 70 0.94 -5.04 -8.35
N ASN A 71 -0.37 -5.07 -8.11
CA ASN A 71 -1.09 -6.23 -7.57
C ASN A 71 -0.54 -6.77 -6.23
N ALA A 72 0.29 -5.99 -5.51
CA ALA A 72 0.81 -6.42 -4.23
C ALA A 72 -0.32 -6.56 -3.21
N ARG A 73 -0.25 -7.60 -2.37
CA ARG A 73 -1.22 -7.81 -1.28
C ARG A 73 -0.76 -7.08 -0.04
N LEU A 74 -1.09 -5.80 0.10
CA LEU A 74 -0.68 -4.92 1.19
C LEU A 74 -1.77 -4.69 2.26
N ARG A 75 -2.82 -5.54 2.27
CA ARG A 75 -3.91 -5.47 3.26
C ARG A 75 -3.36 -5.42 4.68
N GLY A 76 -3.85 -4.44 5.46
CA GLY A 76 -3.48 -4.24 6.87
C GLY A 76 -2.01 -3.87 7.11
N ALA A 77 -1.20 -3.67 6.07
CA ALA A 77 0.22 -3.37 6.23
C ALA A 77 0.40 -2.02 6.93
N ASP A 78 1.41 -1.93 7.80
CA ASP A 78 1.87 -0.65 8.31
C ASP A 78 2.92 -0.09 7.35
N LEU A 79 2.59 1.02 6.70
CA LEU A 79 3.46 1.83 5.83
C LEU A 79 3.46 3.30 6.29
N THR A 80 3.18 3.53 7.57
CA THR A 80 3.16 4.87 8.17
C THR A 80 4.50 5.57 7.92
N GLY A 81 4.45 6.77 7.34
CA GLY A 81 5.62 7.58 7.01
C GLY A 81 6.51 7.05 5.88
N ALA A 82 6.10 6.01 5.14
CA ALA A 82 6.89 5.45 4.05
C ALA A 82 7.05 6.47 2.90
N HIS A 83 8.21 6.47 2.24
CA HIS A 83 8.39 7.25 1.02
C HIS A 83 8.20 6.35 -0.21
N LEU A 84 7.10 6.59 -0.91
CA LEU A 84 6.58 5.85 -2.05
C LEU A 84 6.38 6.79 -3.25
N THR A 85 7.21 7.83 -3.37
CA THR A 85 7.24 8.73 -4.52
C THR A 85 7.34 7.93 -5.82
N ASN A 86 6.43 8.19 -6.77
CA ASN A 86 6.32 7.49 -8.06
C ASN A 86 6.15 5.96 -7.94
N ALA A 87 5.73 5.43 -6.78
CA ALA A 87 5.48 4.00 -6.63
C ALA A 87 4.34 3.54 -7.54
N ILE A 88 4.47 2.34 -8.09
CA ILE A 88 3.45 1.72 -8.93
C ILE A 88 2.67 0.75 -8.06
N LEU A 89 1.45 1.13 -7.68
CA LEU A 89 0.52 0.41 -6.80
C LEU A 89 -0.77 -0.01 -7.54
N ILE A 90 -0.74 -0.01 -8.88
CA ILE A 90 -1.88 -0.35 -9.73
C ILE A 90 -2.42 -1.74 -9.35
N GLY A 91 -3.72 -1.82 -9.07
CA GLY A 91 -4.42 -3.05 -8.67
C GLY A 91 -3.98 -3.64 -7.32
N ALA A 92 -3.17 -2.93 -6.53
CA ALA A 92 -2.73 -3.42 -5.23
C ALA A 92 -3.90 -3.52 -4.24
N ASN A 93 -3.90 -4.57 -3.42
CA ASN A 93 -4.85 -4.69 -2.31
C ASN A 93 -4.28 -3.96 -1.10
N LEU A 94 -4.72 -2.72 -0.88
CA LEU A 94 -4.32 -1.83 0.21
C LEU A 94 -5.41 -1.71 1.29
N SER A 95 -6.36 -2.66 1.36
CA SER A 95 -7.48 -2.58 2.30
C SER A 95 -6.96 -2.53 3.75
N GLY A 96 -7.42 -1.56 4.54
CA GLY A 96 -6.95 -1.38 5.92
C GLY A 96 -5.47 -1.03 6.09
N VAL A 97 -4.76 -0.65 5.02
CA VAL A 97 -3.34 -0.24 5.10
C VAL A 97 -3.20 1.04 5.94
N LYS A 98 -2.10 1.18 6.68
CA LYS A 98 -1.72 2.42 7.35
C LYS A 98 -0.69 3.17 6.50
N LEU A 99 -1.08 4.33 5.98
CA LEU A 99 -0.27 5.23 5.16
C LEU A 99 -0.24 6.64 5.77
N ASP A 100 -0.54 6.78 7.07
CA ASP A 100 -0.50 8.08 7.74
C ASP A 100 0.87 8.73 7.55
N ASN A 101 0.88 10.01 7.15
CA ASN A 101 2.07 10.79 6.83
C ASN A 101 3.02 10.18 5.76
N ALA A 102 2.54 9.22 4.95
CA ALA A 102 3.32 8.66 3.85
C ALA A 102 3.50 9.68 2.71
N VAL A 103 4.61 9.58 1.98
CA VAL A 103 4.88 10.40 0.79
C VAL A 103 4.58 9.57 -0.45
N LEU A 104 3.48 9.88 -1.15
CA LEU A 104 2.95 9.16 -2.32
C LEU A 104 2.92 10.06 -3.56
N ARG A 105 3.79 11.08 -3.62
CA ARG A 105 3.83 12.03 -4.74
C ARG A 105 4.00 11.31 -6.07
N GLY A 106 3.12 11.58 -7.04
CA GLY A 106 3.15 10.93 -8.36
C GLY A 106 2.88 9.41 -8.35
N ALA A 107 2.43 8.83 -7.22
CA ALA A 107 2.16 7.40 -7.15
C ALA A 107 0.98 6.98 -8.05
N GLN A 108 1.08 5.79 -8.63
CA GLN A 108 0.07 5.19 -9.50
C GLN A 108 -0.77 4.19 -8.69
N LEU A 109 -1.96 4.58 -8.27
CA LEU A 109 -2.89 3.85 -7.39
C LEU A 109 -4.16 3.39 -8.11
N GLN A 110 -4.16 3.39 -9.45
CA GLN A 110 -5.33 3.04 -10.23
C GLN A 110 -5.82 1.63 -9.92
N ASP A 111 -7.13 1.45 -9.86
CA ASP A 111 -7.80 0.17 -9.56
C ASP A 111 -7.37 -0.48 -8.22
N SER A 112 -6.68 0.25 -7.35
CA SER A 112 -6.26 -0.27 -6.04
C SER A 112 -7.44 -0.34 -5.06
N ASN A 113 -7.39 -1.26 -4.10
CA ASN A 113 -8.38 -1.32 -3.04
C ASN A 113 -7.86 -0.61 -1.78
N LEU A 114 -8.35 0.61 -1.52
CA LEU A 114 -8.04 1.43 -0.34
C LEU A 114 -9.14 1.36 0.74
N SER A 115 -10.07 0.40 0.67
CA SER A 115 -11.17 0.27 1.62
C SER A 115 -10.67 0.19 3.06
N GLY A 116 -11.06 1.16 3.89
CA GLY A 116 -10.64 1.25 5.29
C GLY A 116 -9.18 1.64 5.51
N ALA A 117 -8.49 2.15 4.50
CA ALA A 117 -7.11 2.62 4.64
C ALA A 117 -7.03 3.90 5.50
N CYS A 118 -5.89 4.11 6.15
CA CYS A 118 -5.55 5.33 6.88
C CYS A 118 -4.53 6.14 6.08
N LEU A 119 -4.93 7.31 5.57
CA LEU A 119 -4.14 8.22 4.73
C LEU A 119 -4.03 9.61 5.39
N ASN A 120 -4.16 9.71 6.72
CA ASN A 120 -4.17 11.02 7.36
C ASN A 120 -2.80 11.70 7.20
N GLY A 121 -2.79 12.95 6.76
CA GLY A 121 -1.56 13.70 6.47
C GLY A 121 -0.71 13.13 5.34
N ALA A 122 -1.21 12.14 4.57
CA ALA A 122 -0.46 11.59 3.44
C ALA A 122 -0.30 12.63 2.32
N ASP A 123 0.87 12.66 1.69
CA ASP A 123 1.15 13.53 0.55
C ASP A 123 0.89 12.77 -0.76
N LEU A 124 -0.29 13.01 -1.34
CA LEU A 124 -0.76 12.43 -2.59
C LEU A 124 -0.57 13.40 -3.77
N THR A 125 0.33 14.39 -3.66
CA THR A 125 0.52 15.39 -4.73
C THR A 125 0.80 14.73 -6.08
N GLY A 126 -0.04 14.99 -7.09
CA GLY A 126 0.08 14.39 -8.43
C GLY A 126 -0.15 12.88 -8.49
N ALA A 127 -0.62 12.25 -7.41
CA ALA A 127 -0.95 10.82 -7.43
C ALA A 127 -2.20 10.55 -8.28
N ASN A 128 -2.24 9.40 -8.94
CA ASN A 128 -3.42 8.97 -9.69
C ASN A 128 -4.13 7.83 -8.96
N LEU A 129 -5.28 8.13 -8.38
CA LEU A 129 -6.19 7.21 -7.67
C LEU A 129 -7.48 6.95 -8.48
N GLU A 130 -7.45 7.12 -9.80
CA GLU A 130 -8.58 6.79 -10.68
C GLU A 130 -9.06 5.35 -10.44
N MET A 131 -10.37 5.15 -10.30
CA MET A 131 -10.99 3.86 -10.02
C MET A 131 -10.54 3.17 -8.72
N ALA A 132 -9.78 3.84 -7.85
CA ALA A 132 -9.42 3.28 -6.56
C ALA A 132 -10.66 3.09 -5.68
N GLN A 133 -10.79 1.93 -5.06
CA GLN A 133 -11.93 1.62 -4.20
C GLN A 133 -11.70 2.19 -2.82
N ILE A 134 -12.58 3.09 -2.39
CA ILE A 134 -12.63 3.64 -1.03
C ILE A 134 -14.01 3.35 -0.42
N ASN A 135 -14.10 3.46 0.91
CA ASN A 135 -15.36 3.34 1.62
C ASN A 135 -15.42 4.30 2.82
N GLU A 136 -16.53 4.28 3.55
CA GLU A 136 -16.79 5.14 4.72
C GLU A 136 -15.79 4.97 5.86
N LYS A 137 -14.98 3.91 5.86
CA LYS A 137 -13.93 3.67 6.87
C LYS A 137 -12.59 4.26 6.46
N THR A 138 -12.48 4.78 5.23
CA THR A 138 -11.23 5.30 4.69
C THR A 138 -10.96 6.67 5.28
N GLN A 139 -9.86 6.80 6.02
CA GLN A 139 -9.47 8.04 6.68
C GLN A 139 -8.47 8.78 5.81
N HIS A 140 -8.68 10.06 5.56
CA HIS A 140 -7.79 10.87 4.72
C HIS A 140 -7.73 12.33 5.21
N MET A 141 -7.92 12.53 6.52
CA MET A 141 -7.92 13.86 7.11
C MET A 141 -6.54 14.52 6.93
N GLY A 142 -6.53 15.72 6.36
CA GLY A 142 -5.29 16.46 6.10
C GLY A 142 -4.40 15.85 5.00
N ALA A 143 -4.90 14.88 4.24
CA ALA A 143 -4.18 14.41 3.05
C ALA A 143 -4.00 15.56 2.05
N ILE A 144 -2.80 15.69 1.50
CA ILE A 144 -2.46 16.70 0.49
C ILE A 144 -2.75 16.09 -0.87
N THR A 145 -3.74 16.63 -1.60
CA THR A 145 -4.20 16.07 -2.88
C THR A 145 -4.02 17.03 -4.06
N THR A 146 -3.10 17.98 -3.95
CA THR A 146 -2.79 18.93 -5.04
C THR A 146 -2.46 18.16 -6.32
N GLU A 147 -3.16 18.46 -7.42
CA GLU A 147 -2.99 17.80 -8.73
C GLU A 147 -3.24 16.28 -8.73
N ALA A 148 -3.80 15.72 -7.65
CA ALA A 148 -4.13 14.30 -7.62
C ALA A 148 -5.39 14.00 -8.44
N THR A 149 -5.41 12.88 -9.15
CA THR A 149 -6.65 12.30 -9.69
C THR A 149 -7.30 11.48 -8.58
N LEU A 150 -8.48 11.89 -8.12
CA LEU A 150 -9.16 11.27 -6.97
C LEU A 150 -10.25 10.29 -7.43
N PRO A 151 -10.53 9.21 -6.66
CA PRO A 151 -11.61 8.29 -7.00
C PRO A 151 -12.97 8.95 -6.75
N GLU A 152 -14.01 8.35 -7.31
CA GLU A 152 -15.38 8.71 -6.97
C GLU A 152 -15.59 8.59 -5.45
N HIS A 153 -16.45 9.46 -4.92
CA HIS A 153 -16.79 9.51 -3.49
C HIS A 153 -15.67 9.94 -2.53
N TRP A 154 -14.48 10.34 -3.01
CA TRP A 154 -13.38 10.80 -2.14
C TRP A 154 -13.80 11.90 -1.18
N LEU A 155 -14.47 12.94 -1.70
CA LEU A 155 -14.93 14.09 -0.89
C LEU A 155 -16.15 13.77 0.01
N THR A 156 -16.84 12.66 -0.24
CA THR A 156 -18.04 12.27 0.50
C THR A 156 -17.77 11.25 1.60
N ALA A 157 -16.66 10.52 1.51
CA ALA A 157 -16.12 9.78 2.64
C ALA A 157 -15.65 10.81 3.68
N ARG A 158 -16.20 10.77 4.90
CA ARG A 158 -15.85 11.70 5.99
C ARG A 158 -15.54 10.91 7.25
#